data_AF-A0A6B9I1R3-F1
#
_entry.id   AF-A0A6B9I1R3-F1
#
_cell.length_a   1.000
_cell.length_b   1.000
_cell.length_c   1.000
_cell.angle_alpha   90.00
_cell.angle_beta   90.00
_cell.angle_gamma   90.00
#
_symmetry.space_group_name_H-M   'P 1'
#
loop_
_entity.id
_entity.type
_entity.pdbx_description
1 polymer ?
#
loop_
_entity_poly.entity_id
_entity_poly.type
_entity_poly.pdbx_seq_one_letter_code
_entity_poly.pdbx_strand_id
1 'polypeptide(L)'
;IFNRVHKGWRTFLHAGFVDGVAAFASPFTLTECLRLRNYEFASSLWQKWLDAFSSETFSSGIERIFRGAHPPGGEKWTRDVDMELFKELGVGSGGFGPVFGCGFIEILRLIVNGYEDNVMLLLDGIEEIPRRLSQQKVGSYSIRDRIIHKEVKEIIRTESGISLAIGEGMHATFDRVIVTSGFTNIQLRHLLTNDDSFFSYDVNQAIENSHMTGSSKLFVLTQNKFWKAEELPSCILTTGVAKAVYCLDYEPDKPSGKGLVLLSYTWEDDSHKLLTFDKGERFQILKRDLAKSYPRFADLLEPADGDYDNNIIQHDWILDPYAGGA
;
A
#
# COMPACT_ATOMS: atom_id res chain seq x y z
N ILE A 1 22.00 15.09 -8.75
CA ILE A 1 20.91 15.85 -8.09
C ILE A 1 20.48 15.22 -6.76
N PHE A 2 20.35 13.88 -6.68
CA PHE A 2 19.85 13.17 -5.48
C PHE A 2 20.79 13.09 -4.26
N ASN A 3 22.06 13.52 -4.36
CA ASN A 3 23.06 13.27 -3.31
C ASN A 3 22.66 13.86 -1.95
N ARG A 4 22.08 15.07 -1.93
CA ARG A 4 21.62 15.70 -0.68
C ARG A 4 20.48 14.93 -0.04
N VAL A 5 19.44 14.63 -0.81
CA VAL A 5 18.28 13.85 -0.37
C VAL A 5 18.72 12.48 0.14
N HIS A 6 19.51 11.75 -0.66
CA HIS A 6 20.02 10.43 -0.30
C HIS A 6 20.86 10.44 0.97
N LYS A 7 21.85 11.35 1.07
CA LYS A 7 22.71 11.48 2.24
C LYS A 7 21.91 11.87 3.48
N GLY A 8 20.99 12.82 3.35
CA GLY A 8 20.12 13.24 4.45
C GLY A 8 19.27 12.10 4.97
N TRP A 9 18.54 11.44 4.07
CA TRP A 9 17.68 10.30 4.39
C TRP A 9 18.46 9.15 5.05
N ARG A 10 19.60 8.75 4.48
CA ARG A 10 20.47 7.72 5.06
C ARG A 10 20.97 8.13 6.45
N THR A 11 21.37 9.39 6.63
CA THR A 11 21.82 9.87 7.94
C THR A 11 20.68 9.82 8.95
N PHE A 12 19.46 10.20 8.57
CA PHE A 12 18.28 10.10 9.42
C PHE A 12 18.02 8.65 9.88
N LEU A 13 18.04 7.70 8.94
CA LEU A 13 17.83 6.28 9.24
C LEU A 13 18.84 5.71 10.24
N HIS A 14 20.10 6.16 10.18
CA HIS A 14 21.19 5.65 11.03
C HIS A 14 21.38 6.44 12.33
N ALA A 15 21.30 7.77 12.29
CA ALA A 15 21.66 8.67 13.39
C ALA A 15 20.45 9.36 14.05
N GLY A 16 19.26 9.27 13.45
CA GLY A 16 18.03 9.85 13.98
C GLY A 16 17.94 11.35 13.71
N PHE A 17 17.34 12.08 14.64
CA PHE A 17 17.04 13.49 14.49
C PHE A 17 17.21 14.23 15.81
N VAL A 18 17.65 15.49 15.76
CA VAL A 18 17.78 16.38 16.92
C VAL A 18 17.00 17.66 16.65
N ASP A 19 16.02 17.94 17.50
CA ASP A 19 15.19 19.15 17.46
C ASP A 19 15.39 19.96 18.73
N GLY A 20 16.22 21.02 18.66
CA GLY A 20 16.64 21.78 19.82
C GLY A 20 17.37 20.90 20.84
N VAL A 21 16.75 20.66 22.00
CA VAL A 21 17.28 19.79 23.07
C VAL A 21 16.74 18.35 23.00
N ALA A 22 15.73 18.09 22.16
CA ALA A 22 15.14 16.78 22.02
C ALA A 22 15.96 15.94 21.02
N ALA A 23 16.38 14.76 21.46
CA ALA A 23 17.04 13.76 20.61
C ALA A 23 16.10 12.57 20.37
N PHE A 24 15.93 12.23 19.10
CA PHE A 24 15.09 11.15 18.65
C PHE A 24 15.96 10.01 18.14
N ALA A 25 15.72 8.79 18.65
CA ALA A 25 16.48 7.62 18.24
C ALA A 25 16.26 7.32 16.74
N SER A 26 17.29 6.81 16.10
CA SER A 26 17.22 6.48 14.68
C SER A 26 16.23 5.34 14.41
N PRO A 27 15.57 5.33 13.25
CA PRO A 27 14.71 4.22 12.83
C PRO A 27 15.41 2.85 12.96
N PHE A 28 16.68 2.75 12.55
CA PHE A 28 17.42 1.50 12.67
C PHE A 28 17.77 1.12 14.12
N THR A 29 17.91 2.10 15.03
CA THR A 29 18.04 1.79 16.47
C THR A 29 16.75 1.15 16.99
N LEU A 30 15.59 1.66 16.60
CA LEU A 30 14.29 1.09 16.97
C LEU A 30 14.13 -0.33 16.39
N THR A 31 14.41 -0.52 15.09
CA THR A 31 14.40 -1.84 14.44
C THR A 31 15.29 -2.84 15.18
N GLU A 32 16.49 -2.44 15.56
CA GLU A 32 17.43 -3.27 16.29
C GLU A 32 16.91 -3.64 17.68
N CYS A 33 16.30 -2.69 18.41
CA CYS A 33 15.68 -2.98 19.70
C CYS A 33 14.55 -4.02 19.57
N LEU A 34 13.71 -3.90 18.53
CA LEU A 34 12.64 -4.86 18.25
C LEU A 34 13.21 -6.25 17.92
N ARG A 35 14.27 -6.32 17.10
CA ARG A 35 14.96 -7.56 16.75
C ARG A 35 15.56 -8.26 17.97
N LEU A 36 16.15 -7.49 18.89
CA LEU A 36 16.70 -7.98 20.16
C LEU A 36 15.63 -8.21 21.24
N ARG A 37 14.34 -7.99 20.92
CA ARG A 37 13.20 -8.11 21.84
C ARG A 37 13.29 -7.21 23.07
N ASN A 38 13.99 -6.09 22.96
CA ASN A 38 14.06 -5.07 24.00
C ASN A 38 12.86 -4.11 23.90
N TYR A 39 11.67 -4.65 24.16
CA TYR A 39 10.41 -3.96 23.90
C TYR A 39 10.18 -2.74 24.80
N GLU A 40 10.60 -2.81 26.06
CA GLU A 40 10.44 -1.70 27.00
C GLU A 40 11.27 -0.49 26.56
N PHE A 41 12.53 -0.71 26.17
CA PHE A 41 13.37 0.36 25.66
C PHE A 41 12.87 0.87 24.30
N ALA A 42 12.50 -0.03 23.38
CA ALA A 42 11.91 0.36 22.09
C ALA A 42 10.65 1.22 22.27
N SER A 43 9.77 0.84 23.20
CA SER A 43 8.57 1.60 23.54
C SER A 43 8.90 3.00 24.05
N SER A 44 9.90 3.12 24.95
CA SER A 44 10.34 4.42 25.46
C SER A 44 10.90 5.35 24.37
N LEU A 45 11.58 4.79 23.37
CA LEU A 45 12.14 5.53 22.24
C LEU A 45 11.05 5.90 21.23
N TRP A 46 10.11 4.99 20.96
CA TRP A 46 8.98 5.21 20.08
C TRP A 46 8.01 6.25 20.62
N GLN A 47 7.76 6.24 21.94
CA GLN A 47 6.88 7.22 22.57
C GLN A 47 7.33 8.66 22.32
N LYS A 48 8.65 8.92 22.33
CA LYS A 48 9.19 10.25 21.97
C LYS A 48 8.80 10.68 20.56
N TRP A 49 8.82 9.77 19.60
CA TRP A 49 8.36 10.06 18.24
C TRP A 49 6.87 10.38 18.21
N LEU A 50 6.05 9.58 18.90
CA LEU A 50 4.59 9.82 19.01
C LEU A 50 4.30 11.20 19.64
N ASP A 51 4.95 11.52 20.76
CA ASP A 51 4.73 12.77 21.49
C ASP A 51 5.02 14.00 20.63
N ALA A 52 5.99 13.91 19.70
CA ALA A 52 6.44 15.04 18.90
C ALA A 52 5.84 15.10 17.48
N PHE A 53 5.42 13.97 16.90
CA PHE A 53 5.03 13.86 15.49
C PHE A 53 3.65 13.23 15.25
N SER A 54 2.88 12.86 16.28
CA SER A 54 1.54 12.25 16.10
C SER A 54 0.55 13.15 15.34
N SER A 55 0.68 14.47 15.45
CA SER A 55 -0.13 15.45 14.72
C SER A 55 0.51 15.93 13.41
N GLU A 56 1.67 15.39 13.02
CA GLU A 56 2.37 15.78 11.81
C GLU A 56 1.96 14.91 10.63
N THR A 57 1.72 15.54 9.48
CA THR A 57 1.67 14.83 8.20
C THR A 57 3.06 14.35 7.81
N PHE A 58 3.15 13.41 6.88
CA PHE A 58 4.43 12.94 6.37
C PHE A 58 5.23 14.10 5.77
N SER A 59 4.57 14.97 4.99
CA SER A 59 5.22 16.17 4.45
C SER A 59 5.76 17.11 5.53
N SER A 60 4.95 17.45 6.54
CA SER A 60 5.36 18.41 7.57
C SER A 60 6.44 17.83 8.49
N GLY A 61 6.38 16.53 8.80
CA GLY A 61 7.44 15.81 9.51
C GLY A 61 8.77 15.83 8.76
N ILE A 62 8.76 15.55 7.45
CA ILE A 62 9.96 15.63 6.60
C ILE A 62 10.49 17.07 6.53
N GLU A 63 9.63 18.08 6.39
CA GLU A 63 10.07 19.48 6.43
C GLU A 63 10.73 19.83 7.76
N ARG A 64 10.13 19.45 8.89
CA ARG A 64 10.67 19.69 10.23
C ARG A 64 12.06 19.08 10.41
N ILE A 65 12.24 17.84 9.93
CA ILE A 65 13.50 17.12 10.04
C ILE A 65 14.59 17.72 9.14
N PHE A 66 14.31 17.87 7.84
CA PHE A 66 15.35 18.17 6.85
C PHE A 66 15.52 19.65 6.54
N ARG A 67 14.62 20.51 7.02
CA ARG A 67 14.74 21.97 6.87
C ARG A 67 14.96 22.69 8.19
N GLY A 68 14.96 21.95 9.30
CA GLY A 68 15.23 22.42 10.66
C GLY A 68 16.66 22.95 10.86
N ALA A 69 17.02 23.24 12.11
CA ALA A 69 18.33 23.79 12.45
C ALA A 69 19.47 22.78 12.25
N HIS A 70 19.21 21.49 12.52
CA HIS A 70 20.19 20.42 12.48
C HIS A 70 19.72 19.28 11.57
N PRO A 71 19.61 19.51 10.24
CA PRO A 71 19.11 18.50 9.33
C PRO A 71 20.08 17.30 9.29
N PRO A 72 19.57 16.06 9.35
CA PRO A 72 20.40 14.89 9.10
C PRO A 72 21.12 15.03 7.75
N GLY A 73 22.42 14.72 7.72
CA GLY A 73 23.29 14.91 6.55
C GLY A 73 23.94 16.30 6.45
N GLY A 74 23.54 17.25 7.30
CA GLY A 74 24.18 18.57 7.47
C GLY A 74 23.79 19.64 6.45
N GLU A 75 22.92 19.31 5.51
CA GLU A 75 22.45 20.24 4.48
C GLU A 75 20.93 20.35 4.54
N LYS A 76 20.42 21.58 4.58
CA LYS A 76 18.98 21.83 4.56
C LYS A 76 18.41 21.51 3.19
N TRP A 77 17.27 20.84 3.18
CA TRP A 77 16.52 20.57 1.96
C TRP A 77 15.76 21.81 1.50
N THR A 78 15.67 22.01 0.19
CA THR A 78 14.82 23.04 -0.42
C THR A 78 13.43 22.49 -0.76
N ARG A 79 12.41 23.36 -0.75
CA ARG A 79 11.03 22.95 -1.09
C ARG A 79 10.86 22.64 -2.57
N ASP A 80 11.48 23.44 -3.42
CA ASP A 80 11.35 23.43 -4.87
C ASP A 80 12.15 22.32 -5.56
N VAL A 81 13.16 21.75 -4.88
CA VAL A 81 14.02 20.71 -5.46
C VAL A 81 14.03 19.47 -4.57
N ASP A 82 14.57 19.55 -3.36
CA ASP A 82 14.83 18.36 -2.56
C ASP A 82 13.55 17.65 -2.10
N MET A 83 12.52 18.42 -1.71
CA MET A 83 11.21 17.84 -1.34
C MET A 83 10.53 17.18 -2.54
N GLU A 84 10.56 17.80 -3.73
CA GLU A 84 9.98 17.22 -4.95
C GLU A 84 10.73 15.95 -5.38
N LEU A 85 12.05 15.93 -5.27
CA LEU A 85 12.84 14.71 -5.53
C LEU A 85 12.51 13.59 -4.53
N PHE A 86 12.27 13.95 -3.26
CA PHE A 86 11.91 12.97 -2.25
C PHE A 86 10.50 12.40 -2.46
N LYS A 87 9.55 13.19 -2.99
CA LYS A 87 8.22 12.68 -3.39
C LYS A 87 8.31 11.57 -4.42
N GLU A 88 9.24 11.68 -5.37
CA GLU A 88 9.41 10.72 -6.46
C GLU A 88 10.27 9.50 -6.06
N LEU A 89 11.24 9.69 -5.16
CA LEU A 89 12.11 8.62 -4.66
C LEU A 89 11.45 7.78 -3.56
N GLY A 90 10.72 8.46 -2.67
CA GLY A 90 10.12 7.91 -1.45
C GLY A 90 11.14 7.27 -0.51
N VAL A 91 10.72 6.18 0.15
CA VAL A 91 11.44 5.56 1.28
C VAL A 91 11.94 4.14 1.00
N GLY A 92 11.64 3.56 -0.15
CA GLY A 92 12.05 2.20 -0.53
C GLY A 92 11.18 1.54 -1.60
N SER A 93 9.87 1.80 -1.59
CA SER A 93 8.87 1.18 -2.49
C SER A 93 8.32 2.10 -3.60
N GLY A 94 9.11 3.06 -4.05
CA GLY A 94 8.72 4.03 -5.09
C GLY A 94 8.34 5.40 -4.52
N GLY A 95 7.72 6.25 -5.33
CA GLY A 95 7.38 7.62 -4.95
C GLY A 95 6.25 7.69 -3.92
N PHE A 96 6.46 8.45 -2.85
CA PHE A 96 5.49 8.64 -1.75
C PHE A 96 4.72 9.97 -1.86
N GLY A 97 4.93 10.75 -2.92
CA GLY A 97 4.25 12.03 -3.14
C GLY A 97 2.74 12.02 -2.87
N PRO A 98 1.96 11.04 -3.40
CA PRO A 98 0.52 10.97 -3.18
C PRO A 98 0.12 10.79 -1.71
N VAL A 99 0.98 10.17 -0.89
CA VAL A 99 0.73 9.88 0.53
C VAL A 99 1.38 10.88 1.49
N PHE A 100 1.86 12.03 0.99
CA PHE A 100 2.42 13.10 1.83
C PHE A 100 1.43 13.66 2.85
N GLY A 101 0.12 13.51 2.60
CA GLY A 101 -0.95 13.90 3.52
C GLY A 101 -1.18 12.91 4.66
N CYS A 102 -0.68 11.67 4.59
CA CYS A 102 -0.81 10.68 5.66
C CYS A 102 0.00 11.10 6.89
N GLY A 103 -0.28 10.51 8.06
CA GLY A 103 0.48 10.79 9.28
C GLY A 103 1.96 10.39 9.16
N PHE A 104 2.87 11.22 9.66
CA PHE A 104 4.31 10.91 9.64
C PHE A 104 4.61 9.59 10.38
N ILE A 105 3.93 9.37 11.50
CA ILE A 105 4.03 8.15 12.30
C ILE A 105 3.66 6.89 11.50
N GLU A 106 2.69 6.99 10.59
CA GLU A 106 2.28 5.88 9.73
C GLU A 106 3.40 5.44 8.78
N ILE A 107 4.17 6.38 8.23
CA ILE A 107 5.31 6.06 7.38
C ILE A 107 6.51 5.59 8.21
N LEU A 108 6.77 6.25 9.35
CA LEU A 108 7.88 5.90 10.22
C LEU A 108 7.76 4.46 10.75
N ARG A 109 6.55 3.99 11.09
CA ARG A 109 6.34 2.59 11.53
C ARG A 109 6.65 1.57 10.44
N LEU A 110 6.42 1.88 9.16
CA LEU A 110 6.77 0.96 8.06
C LEU A 110 8.28 0.73 8.01
N ILE A 111 9.05 1.81 8.18
CA ILE A 111 10.51 1.78 8.18
C ILE A 111 11.03 1.04 9.41
N VAL A 112 10.55 1.39 10.60
CA VAL A 112 10.99 0.78 11.87
C VAL A 112 10.70 -0.73 11.89
N ASN A 113 9.57 -1.16 11.36
CA ASN A 113 9.19 -2.57 11.30
C ASN A 113 9.82 -3.33 10.12
N GLY A 114 10.61 -2.66 9.27
CA GLY A 114 11.29 -3.27 8.13
C GLY A 114 10.36 -3.71 7.00
N TYR A 115 9.17 -3.10 6.87
CA TYR A 115 8.20 -3.48 5.84
C TYR A 115 8.61 -3.04 4.43
N GLU A 116 9.57 -2.12 4.33
CA GLU A 116 10.15 -1.62 3.09
C GLU A 116 11.46 -2.35 2.70
N ASP A 117 11.92 -3.30 3.52
CA ASP A 117 13.20 -4.00 3.33
C ASP A 117 12.97 -5.46 2.92
N ASN A 118 13.83 -5.97 2.03
CA ASN A 118 13.83 -7.35 1.54
C ASN A 118 12.43 -7.91 1.17
N VAL A 119 11.64 -7.11 0.45
CA VAL A 119 10.30 -7.51 -0.01
C VAL A 119 10.41 -8.65 -1.02
N MET A 120 9.60 -9.70 -0.84
CA MET A 120 9.66 -10.92 -1.64
C MET A 120 8.47 -11.05 -2.58
N LEU A 121 8.74 -11.49 -3.82
CA LEU A 121 7.72 -11.94 -4.76
C LEU A 121 7.40 -13.42 -4.52
N LEU A 122 6.12 -13.75 -4.38
CA LEU A 122 5.65 -15.14 -4.37
C LEU A 122 5.29 -15.56 -5.81
N LEU A 123 6.06 -16.50 -6.37
CA LEU A 123 5.88 -16.96 -7.75
C LEU A 123 4.54 -17.66 -7.99
N ASP A 124 3.98 -18.32 -6.97
CA ASP A 124 2.64 -18.93 -7.04
C ASP A 124 1.50 -17.89 -6.88
N GLY A 125 1.84 -16.63 -6.59
CA GLY A 125 0.89 -15.56 -6.26
C GLY A 125 0.48 -15.56 -4.79
N ILE A 126 0.22 -14.36 -4.23
CA ILE A 126 -0.16 -14.22 -2.81
C ILE A 126 -1.54 -14.85 -2.48
N GLU A 127 -2.41 -14.99 -3.48
CA GLU A 127 -3.72 -15.68 -3.37
C GLU A 127 -3.59 -17.14 -2.93
N GLU A 128 -2.42 -17.75 -3.14
CA GLU A 128 -2.15 -19.12 -2.71
C GLU A 128 -2.26 -19.30 -1.19
N ILE A 129 -1.97 -18.24 -0.41
CA ILE A 129 -2.08 -18.26 1.05
C ILE A 129 -3.54 -18.49 1.50
N PRO A 130 -4.51 -17.62 1.18
CA PRO A 130 -5.91 -17.86 1.55
C PRO A 130 -6.46 -19.12 0.86
N ARG A 131 -6.01 -19.46 -0.34
CA ARG A 131 -6.43 -20.71 -1.02
C ARG A 131 -6.04 -21.94 -0.19
N ARG A 132 -4.78 -22.06 0.22
CA ARG A 132 -4.30 -23.19 1.05
C ARG A 132 -4.90 -23.16 2.45
N LEU A 133 -5.04 -21.98 3.06
CA LEU A 133 -5.71 -21.83 4.36
C LEU A 133 -7.13 -22.39 4.29
N SER A 134 -7.90 -22.06 3.24
CA SER A 134 -9.26 -22.59 3.06
C SER A 134 -9.32 -24.12 2.99
N GLN A 135 -8.24 -24.78 2.58
CA GLN A 135 -8.18 -26.25 2.45
C GLN A 135 -7.80 -26.95 3.75
N GLN A 136 -7.30 -26.23 4.77
CA GLN A 136 -6.95 -26.84 6.05
C GLN A 136 -8.18 -27.42 6.74
N LYS A 137 -8.01 -28.59 7.37
CA LYS A 137 -9.07 -29.28 8.10
C LYS A 137 -9.05 -28.95 9.58
N VAL A 138 -10.23 -28.67 10.12
CA VAL A 138 -10.48 -28.56 11.55
C VAL A 138 -11.57 -29.57 11.88
N GLY A 139 -11.22 -30.65 12.59
CA GLY A 139 -12.10 -31.82 12.72
C GLY A 139 -12.37 -32.47 11.35
N SER A 140 -13.63 -32.79 11.06
CA SER A 140 -14.02 -33.50 9.83
C SER A 140 -14.15 -32.61 8.57
N TYR A 141 -14.19 -31.29 8.74
CA TYR A 141 -14.47 -30.34 7.65
C TYR A 141 -13.27 -29.44 7.38
N SER A 142 -13.10 -29.02 6.13
CA SER A 142 -12.17 -27.95 5.76
C SER A 142 -12.69 -26.58 6.16
N ILE A 143 -11.82 -25.57 6.24
CA ILE A 143 -12.24 -24.18 6.45
C ILE A 143 -13.19 -23.74 5.32
N ARG A 144 -12.91 -24.14 4.08
CA ARG A 144 -13.75 -23.86 2.90
C ARG A 144 -15.17 -24.35 3.05
N ASP A 145 -15.38 -25.53 3.63
CA ASP A 145 -16.73 -26.09 3.87
C ASP A 145 -17.57 -25.24 4.83
N ARG A 146 -16.94 -24.28 5.54
CA ARG A 146 -17.59 -23.36 6.49
C ARG A 146 -17.84 -21.98 5.91
N ILE A 147 -17.41 -21.70 4.67
CA ILE A 147 -17.57 -20.40 4.03
C ILE A 147 -18.95 -20.34 3.38
N ILE A 148 -19.76 -19.36 3.77
CA ILE A 148 -21.03 -19.05 3.12
C ILE A 148 -20.77 -17.89 2.14
N HIS A 149 -20.80 -18.16 0.84
CA HIS A 149 -20.60 -17.17 -0.21
C HIS A 149 -21.83 -16.30 -0.43
N LYS A 150 -22.24 -15.56 0.60
CA LYS A 150 -23.35 -14.60 0.56
C LYS A 150 -22.98 -13.34 1.34
N GLU A 151 -23.43 -12.19 0.85
CA GLU A 151 -23.25 -10.92 1.54
C GLU A 151 -24.02 -10.92 2.87
N VAL A 152 -23.39 -10.36 3.91
CA VAL A 152 -24.04 -10.01 5.17
C VAL A 152 -24.55 -8.58 5.05
N LYS A 153 -25.87 -8.40 5.04
CA LYS A 153 -26.54 -7.11 4.81
C LYS A 153 -26.85 -6.36 6.10
N GLU A 154 -26.97 -7.06 7.21
CA GLU A 154 -27.33 -6.46 8.50
C GLU A 154 -26.80 -7.33 9.64
N ILE A 155 -26.39 -6.67 10.73
CA ILE A 155 -25.93 -7.30 11.96
C ILE A 155 -26.62 -6.58 13.13
N ILE A 156 -27.45 -7.30 13.89
CA ILE A 156 -28.19 -6.73 15.02
C ILE A 156 -28.03 -7.56 16.28
N ARG A 157 -28.06 -6.91 17.44
CA ARG A 157 -28.11 -7.58 18.74
C ARG A 157 -29.56 -7.90 19.11
N THR A 158 -29.81 -9.12 19.53
CA THR A 158 -31.12 -9.60 19.99
C THR A 158 -31.00 -10.19 21.40
N GLU A 159 -32.12 -10.54 22.03
CA GLU A 159 -32.12 -11.25 23.32
C GLU A 159 -31.43 -12.62 23.23
N SER A 160 -31.45 -13.25 22.04
CA SER A 160 -30.92 -14.58 21.79
C SER A 160 -29.47 -14.62 21.27
N GLY A 161 -28.83 -13.46 21.05
CA GLY A 161 -27.47 -13.36 20.54
C GLY A 161 -27.29 -12.25 19.51
N ILE A 162 -26.46 -12.49 18.50
CA ILE A 162 -26.22 -11.57 17.38
C ILE A 162 -26.82 -12.20 16.12
N SER A 163 -27.81 -11.52 15.54
CA SER A 163 -28.50 -11.96 14.32
C SER A 163 -27.90 -11.31 13.09
N LEU A 164 -27.65 -12.11 12.06
CA LEU A 164 -27.12 -11.67 10.76
C LEU A 164 -28.18 -11.89 9.69
N ALA A 165 -28.44 -10.87 8.87
CA ALA A 165 -29.17 -11.04 7.61
C ALA A 165 -28.18 -11.38 6.48
N ILE A 166 -28.35 -12.56 5.88
CA ILE A 166 -27.45 -13.15 4.89
C ILE A 166 -28.20 -13.32 3.56
N GLY A 167 -27.72 -12.67 2.49
CA GLY A 167 -28.34 -12.75 1.16
C GLY A 167 -29.79 -12.24 1.12
N GLU A 168 -30.70 -13.00 0.49
CA GLU A 168 -32.14 -12.68 0.46
C GLU A 168 -32.88 -13.41 1.60
N GLY A 169 -32.86 -12.81 2.80
CA GLY A 169 -33.74 -13.19 3.91
C GLY A 169 -33.31 -14.40 4.76
N MET A 170 -32.10 -14.94 4.58
CA MET A 170 -31.58 -15.94 5.52
C MET A 170 -31.12 -15.21 6.78
N HIS A 171 -31.69 -15.56 7.94
CA HIS A 171 -31.21 -15.09 9.23
C HIS A 171 -30.46 -16.20 9.94
N ALA A 172 -29.31 -15.88 10.51
CA ALA A 172 -28.55 -16.79 11.36
C ALA A 172 -28.17 -16.06 12.65
N THR A 173 -28.33 -16.73 13.80
CA THR A 173 -28.00 -16.20 15.11
C THR A 173 -26.72 -16.85 15.63
N PHE A 174 -25.82 -16.03 16.15
CA PHE A 174 -24.54 -16.46 16.70
C PHE A 174 -24.33 -15.85 18.08
N ASP A 175 -23.61 -16.56 18.94
CA ASP A 175 -23.20 -16.01 20.23
C ASP A 175 -22.17 -14.89 20.07
N ARG A 176 -21.29 -14.99 19.06
CA ARG A 176 -20.18 -14.07 18.81
C ARG A 176 -19.99 -13.88 17.30
N VAL A 177 -19.57 -12.68 16.92
CA VAL A 177 -19.30 -12.28 15.54
C VAL A 177 -17.95 -11.57 15.48
N ILE A 178 -17.15 -11.90 14.46
CA ILE A 178 -15.93 -11.18 14.11
C ILE A 178 -16.16 -10.57 12.74
N VAL A 179 -15.99 -9.26 12.63
CA VAL A 179 -16.14 -8.51 11.38
C VAL A 179 -14.76 -8.12 10.88
N THR A 180 -14.45 -8.50 9.63
CA THR A 180 -13.15 -8.22 8.99
C THR A 180 -13.29 -7.45 7.68
N SER A 181 -14.49 -6.93 7.38
CA SER A 181 -14.70 -6.03 6.24
C SER A 181 -14.03 -4.68 6.51
N GLY A 182 -13.71 -3.93 5.44
CA GLY A 182 -13.12 -2.60 5.56
C GLY A 182 -14.01 -1.62 6.34
N PHE A 183 -13.42 -0.59 6.94
CA PHE A 183 -14.14 0.35 7.82
C PHE A 183 -15.34 1.01 7.14
N THR A 184 -15.22 1.37 5.86
CA THR A 184 -16.34 1.88 5.04
C THR A 184 -17.51 0.91 4.99
N ASN A 185 -17.26 -0.40 4.91
CA ASN A 185 -18.31 -1.41 4.89
C ASN A 185 -18.91 -1.64 6.29
N ILE A 186 -18.09 -1.56 7.35
CA ILE A 186 -18.59 -1.59 8.74
C ILE A 186 -19.57 -0.44 8.99
N GLN A 187 -19.22 0.77 8.54
CA GLN A 187 -20.07 1.94 8.69
C GLN A 187 -21.30 1.90 7.77
N LEU A 188 -21.11 1.71 6.46
CA LEU A 188 -22.16 1.98 5.46
C LEU A 188 -22.99 0.75 5.07
N ARG A 189 -22.40 -0.45 5.11
CA ARG A 189 -23.14 -1.69 4.77
C ARG A 189 -23.72 -2.35 5.99
N HIS A 190 -22.94 -2.50 7.05
CA HIS A 190 -23.36 -3.19 8.26
C HIS A 190 -24.05 -2.25 9.26
N LEU A 191 -23.94 -0.92 9.08
CA LEU A 191 -24.53 0.11 9.95
C LEU A 191 -24.17 -0.07 11.43
N LEU A 192 -22.93 -0.50 11.71
CA LEU A 192 -22.51 -0.87 13.06
C LEU A 192 -22.07 0.31 13.95
N THR A 193 -21.99 1.53 13.40
CA THR A 193 -21.49 2.71 14.12
C THR A 193 -22.55 3.76 14.42
N ASN A 194 -23.82 3.49 14.08
CA ASN A 194 -24.93 4.43 14.24
C ASN A 194 -25.32 4.70 15.70
N ASP A 195 -24.98 3.79 16.61
CA ASP A 195 -25.18 3.90 18.06
C ASP A 195 -24.12 3.09 18.84
N ASP A 196 -24.25 3.06 20.17
CA ASP A 196 -23.31 2.38 21.07
C ASP A 196 -23.71 0.90 21.35
N SER A 197 -24.52 0.28 20.50
CA SER A 197 -25.00 -1.11 20.71
C SER A 197 -23.90 -2.15 20.55
N PHE A 198 -22.93 -1.90 19.67
CA PHE A 198 -21.80 -2.80 19.41
C PHE A 198 -20.45 -2.25 19.85
N PHE A 199 -20.22 -0.95 19.67
CA PHE A 199 -18.95 -0.29 19.96
C PHE A 199 -19.17 0.90 20.89
N SER A 200 -18.11 1.38 21.54
CA SER A 200 -18.18 2.65 22.27
C SER A 200 -18.13 3.83 21.30
N TYR A 201 -18.57 4.99 21.76
CA TYR A 201 -18.46 6.26 21.02
C TYR A 201 -17.06 6.49 20.39
N ASP A 202 -15.98 6.31 21.15
CA ASP A 202 -14.61 6.52 20.64
C ASP A 202 -14.24 5.55 19.51
N VAL A 203 -14.71 4.30 19.58
CA VAL A 203 -14.49 3.29 18.54
C VAL A 203 -15.32 3.62 17.30
N ASN A 204 -16.58 4.06 17.48
CA ASN A 204 -17.41 4.56 16.39
C ASN A 204 -16.71 5.72 15.67
N GLN A 205 -16.25 6.73 16.40
CA GLN A 205 -15.51 7.85 15.82
C GLN A 205 -14.23 7.41 15.10
N ALA A 206 -13.50 6.43 15.63
CA ALA A 206 -12.31 5.90 14.96
C ALA A 206 -12.65 5.23 13.62
N ILE A 207 -13.70 4.42 13.56
CA ILE A 207 -14.14 3.73 12.33
C ILE A 207 -14.60 4.75 11.28
N GLU A 208 -15.47 5.69 11.67
CA GLU A 208 -16.08 6.66 10.75
C GLU A 208 -15.08 7.66 10.16
N ASN A 209 -14.00 7.96 10.88
CA ASN A 209 -12.97 8.92 10.46
C ASN A 209 -11.70 8.24 9.95
N SER A 210 -11.66 6.91 9.86
CA SER A 210 -10.51 6.19 9.29
C SER A 210 -10.49 6.33 7.76
N HIS A 211 -9.41 6.91 7.25
CA HIS A 211 -9.20 7.07 5.81
C HIS A 211 -8.79 5.75 5.15
N MET A 212 -9.43 5.43 4.02
CA MET A 212 -9.07 4.32 3.14
C MET A 212 -8.47 4.88 1.86
N THR A 213 -7.28 4.39 1.46
CA THR A 213 -6.55 5.00 0.34
C THR A 213 -7.14 4.61 -1.01
N GLY A 214 -7.02 5.49 -2.00
CA GLY A 214 -7.22 5.11 -3.39
C GLY A 214 -6.00 4.33 -3.91
N SER A 215 -6.21 3.26 -4.69
CA SER A 215 -5.13 2.65 -5.47
C SER A 215 -5.63 2.00 -6.75
N SER A 216 -4.86 2.18 -7.82
CA SER A 216 -5.12 1.63 -9.14
C SER A 216 -3.90 0.89 -9.67
N LYS A 217 -4.13 -0.27 -10.29
CA LYS A 217 -3.09 -1.05 -10.96
C LYS A 217 -3.52 -1.42 -12.37
N LEU A 218 -2.59 -1.36 -13.32
CA LEU A 218 -2.78 -1.91 -14.67
C LEU A 218 -1.61 -2.81 -15.04
N PHE A 219 -1.92 -4.07 -15.33
CA PHE A 219 -1.00 -5.11 -15.73
C PHE A 219 -1.14 -5.42 -17.22
N VAL A 220 -0.01 -5.75 -17.85
CA VAL A 220 0.08 -6.18 -19.24
C VAL A 220 0.91 -7.46 -19.30
N LEU A 221 0.31 -8.55 -19.78
CA LEU A 221 1.03 -9.77 -20.09
C LEU A 221 1.66 -9.63 -21.48
N THR A 222 2.98 -9.73 -21.59
CA THR A 222 3.73 -9.59 -22.84
C THR A 222 4.22 -10.94 -23.35
N GLN A 223 4.42 -11.05 -24.67
CA GLN A 223 4.81 -12.31 -25.30
C GLN A 223 6.13 -12.87 -24.76
N ASN A 224 7.05 -11.96 -24.40
CA ASN A 224 8.37 -12.30 -23.90
C ASN A 224 8.80 -11.27 -22.84
N LYS A 225 9.87 -11.61 -22.13
CA LYS A 225 10.54 -10.76 -21.14
C LYS A 225 11.46 -9.75 -21.84
N PHE A 226 10.89 -8.90 -22.70
CA PHE A 226 11.63 -8.01 -23.59
C PHE A 226 12.69 -7.16 -22.87
N TRP A 227 12.42 -6.75 -21.62
CA TRP A 227 13.34 -5.95 -20.83
C TRP A 227 14.66 -6.67 -20.51
N LYS A 228 14.65 -8.01 -20.41
CA LYS A 228 15.87 -8.80 -20.24
C LYS A 228 16.68 -8.91 -21.52
N ALA A 229 16.00 -9.11 -22.65
CA ALA A 229 16.65 -9.28 -23.95
C ALA A 229 17.30 -7.98 -24.46
N GLU A 230 16.70 -6.84 -24.11
CA GLU A 230 17.12 -5.51 -24.59
C GLU A 230 17.82 -4.69 -23.50
N GLU A 231 18.16 -5.31 -22.37
CA GLU A 231 18.83 -4.67 -21.21
C GLU A 231 18.13 -3.38 -20.73
N LEU A 232 16.80 -3.38 -20.77
CA LEU A 232 15.97 -2.26 -20.34
C LEU A 232 15.71 -2.32 -18.82
N PRO A 233 15.43 -1.18 -18.17
CA PRO A 233 15.11 -1.15 -16.75
C PRO A 233 13.89 -2.02 -16.44
N SER A 234 14.01 -2.87 -15.41
CA SER A 234 12.91 -3.68 -14.88
C SER A 234 12.05 -2.92 -13.86
N CYS A 235 12.49 -1.74 -13.44
CA CYS A 235 11.77 -0.84 -12.56
C CYS A 235 11.96 0.59 -13.07
N ILE A 236 10.87 1.31 -13.30
CA ILE A 236 10.88 2.72 -13.73
C ILE A 236 10.04 3.51 -12.75
N LEU A 237 10.66 4.49 -12.09
CA LEU A 237 9.97 5.55 -11.37
C LEU A 237 9.96 6.79 -12.26
N THR A 238 8.79 7.39 -12.44
CA THR A 238 8.62 8.52 -13.35
C THR A 238 7.64 9.54 -12.78
N THR A 239 7.89 10.81 -13.05
CA THR A 239 6.96 11.90 -12.73
C THR A 239 5.73 11.89 -13.65
N GLY A 240 5.80 11.13 -14.76
CA GLY A 240 4.71 10.89 -15.68
C GLY A 240 3.53 10.13 -15.06
N VAL A 241 2.48 9.91 -15.86
CA VAL A 241 1.20 9.36 -15.35
C VAL A 241 1.28 7.89 -14.93
N ALA A 242 2.29 7.15 -15.40
CA ALA A 242 2.52 5.76 -15.00
C ALA A 242 2.97 5.60 -13.54
N LYS A 243 3.66 6.62 -13.01
CA LYS A 243 4.29 6.68 -11.68
C LYS A 243 5.34 5.62 -11.41
N ALA A 244 4.94 4.36 -11.34
CA ALA A 244 5.84 3.23 -11.15
C ALA A 244 5.50 2.09 -12.10
N VAL A 245 6.52 1.63 -12.84
CA VAL A 245 6.46 0.48 -13.76
C VAL A 245 7.33 -0.63 -13.20
N TYR A 246 6.82 -1.85 -13.13
CA TYR A 246 7.57 -3.02 -12.68
C TYR A 246 7.45 -4.17 -13.69
N CYS A 247 8.59 -4.73 -14.08
CA CYS A 247 8.65 -5.94 -14.89
C CYS A 247 8.88 -7.16 -13.99
N LEU A 248 7.93 -8.10 -14.02
CA LEU A 248 7.87 -9.26 -13.14
C LEU A 248 8.17 -10.53 -13.94
N ASP A 249 9.11 -11.32 -13.45
CA ASP A 249 9.44 -12.63 -14.01
C ASP A 249 8.92 -13.75 -13.12
N TYR A 250 7.79 -14.34 -13.54
CA TYR A 250 7.16 -15.48 -12.86
C TYR A 250 7.70 -16.84 -13.30
N GLU A 251 8.49 -16.91 -14.37
CA GLU A 251 9.07 -18.15 -14.90
C GLU A 251 10.59 -18.01 -15.07
N PRO A 252 11.39 -17.73 -14.03
CA PRO A 252 12.81 -17.39 -14.16
C PRO A 252 13.65 -18.46 -14.90
N ASP A 253 13.29 -19.73 -14.76
CA ASP A 253 13.95 -20.87 -15.42
C ASP A 253 13.60 -21.01 -16.92
N LYS A 254 12.67 -20.18 -17.42
CA LYS A 254 12.24 -20.18 -18.82
C LYS A 254 12.45 -18.78 -19.42
N PRO A 255 13.65 -18.48 -19.95
CA PRO A 255 13.96 -17.16 -20.51
C PRO A 255 13.04 -16.71 -21.65
N SER A 256 12.53 -17.66 -22.45
CA SER A 256 11.56 -17.44 -23.52
C SER A 256 10.10 -17.39 -23.07
N GLY A 257 9.84 -17.47 -21.76
CA GLY A 257 8.50 -17.37 -21.18
C GLY A 257 7.90 -15.97 -21.35
N LYS A 258 6.61 -15.86 -21.01
CA LYS A 258 5.88 -14.58 -21.07
C LYS A 258 6.43 -13.62 -20.00
N GLY A 259 6.28 -12.33 -20.25
CA GLY A 259 6.60 -11.28 -19.27
C GLY A 259 5.32 -10.72 -18.65
N LEU A 260 5.36 -10.29 -17.39
CA LEU A 260 4.28 -9.50 -16.81
C LEU A 260 4.80 -8.10 -16.48
N VAL A 261 4.14 -7.07 -16.99
CA VAL A 261 4.48 -5.67 -16.70
C VAL A 261 3.33 -5.07 -15.89
N LEU A 262 3.60 -4.68 -14.65
CA LEU A 262 2.77 -3.70 -13.94
C LEU A 262 3.09 -2.33 -14.53
N LEU A 263 2.28 -1.91 -15.51
CA LEU A 263 2.51 -0.68 -16.28
C LEU A 263 2.25 0.57 -15.46
N SER A 264 1.32 0.50 -14.51
CA SER A 264 1.06 1.60 -13.61
C SER A 264 0.61 1.08 -12.27
N TYR A 265 1.23 1.60 -11.22
CA TYR A 265 0.83 1.43 -9.84
C TYR A 265 0.74 2.80 -9.18
N THR A 266 -0.48 3.23 -8.90
CA THR A 266 -0.76 4.57 -8.36
C THR A 266 -1.54 4.50 -7.05
N TRP A 267 -1.47 5.60 -6.31
CA TRP A 267 -2.11 5.80 -5.01
C TRP A 267 -2.81 7.16 -4.97
N GLU A 268 -3.84 7.28 -4.14
CA GLU A 268 -4.58 8.51 -3.86
C GLU A 268 -4.96 9.28 -5.14
N ASP A 269 -4.70 10.58 -5.21
CA ASP A 269 -5.02 11.44 -6.35
C ASP A 269 -4.50 10.91 -7.69
N ASP A 270 -3.36 10.22 -7.71
CA ASP A 270 -2.84 9.62 -8.95
C ASP A 270 -3.66 8.43 -9.41
N SER A 271 -4.29 7.69 -8.48
CA SER A 271 -5.25 6.64 -8.81
C SER A 271 -6.59 7.21 -9.26
N HIS A 272 -7.07 8.28 -8.61
CA HIS A 272 -8.34 8.92 -8.94
C HIS A 272 -8.38 9.50 -10.36
N LYS A 273 -7.25 9.99 -10.87
CA LYS A 273 -7.12 10.48 -12.26
C LYS A 273 -7.41 9.41 -13.32
N LEU A 274 -7.34 8.14 -12.96
CA LEU A 274 -7.48 7.02 -13.90
C LEU A 274 -8.92 6.50 -14.00
N LEU A 275 -9.78 6.82 -13.03
CA LEU A 275 -11.12 6.23 -12.87
C LEU A 275 -12.07 6.48 -14.04
N THR A 276 -11.81 7.52 -14.84
CA THR A 276 -12.66 7.86 -16.00
C THR A 276 -12.32 7.08 -17.26
N PHE A 277 -11.25 6.27 -17.25
CA PHE A 277 -10.76 5.54 -18.42
C PHE A 277 -10.88 4.04 -18.24
N ASP A 278 -11.32 3.36 -19.29
CA ASP A 278 -11.27 1.90 -19.35
C ASP A 278 -9.83 1.39 -19.54
N LYS A 279 -9.64 0.07 -19.43
CA LYS A 279 -8.31 -0.56 -19.50
C LYS A 279 -7.56 -0.28 -20.82
N GLY A 280 -8.29 -0.20 -21.94
CA GLY A 280 -7.71 -0.01 -23.27
C GLY A 280 -7.24 1.43 -23.45
N GLU A 281 -8.10 2.40 -23.13
CA GLU A 281 -7.76 3.82 -23.14
C GLU A 281 -6.60 4.13 -22.18
N ARG A 282 -6.68 3.58 -20.96
CA ARG A 282 -5.65 3.74 -19.94
C ARG A 282 -4.31 3.19 -20.40
N PHE A 283 -4.28 1.99 -20.99
CA PHE A 283 -3.06 1.43 -21.58
C PHE A 283 -2.44 2.35 -22.64
N GLN A 284 -3.24 2.87 -23.58
CA GLN A 284 -2.74 3.74 -24.65
C GLN A 284 -2.19 5.07 -24.10
N ILE A 285 -2.86 5.68 -23.12
CA ILE A 285 -2.41 6.90 -22.47
C ILE A 285 -1.07 6.67 -21.76
N LEU A 286 -0.98 5.60 -20.96
CA LEU A 286 0.22 5.24 -20.18
C LEU A 286 1.39 4.91 -21.11
N LYS A 287 1.17 4.09 -22.15
CA LYS A 287 2.20 3.74 -23.14
C LYS A 287 2.71 4.98 -23.89
N ARG A 288 1.80 5.86 -24.31
CA ARG A 288 2.17 7.13 -24.99
C ARG A 288 2.96 8.06 -24.08
N ASP A 289 2.62 8.15 -22.80
CA ASP A 289 3.39 8.96 -21.85
C ASP A 289 4.78 8.37 -21.61
N LEU A 290 4.86 7.05 -21.38
CA LEU A 290 6.11 6.34 -21.17
C LEU A 290 7.05 6.47 -22.38
N ALA A 291 6.52 6.47 -23.60
CA ALA A 291 7.29 6.63 -24.83
C ALA A 291 8.09 7.95 -24.91
N LYS A 292 7.70 8.99 -24.15
CA LYS A 292 8.43 10.27 -24.11
C LYS A 292 9.82 10.15 -23.49
N SER A 293 9.99 9.23 -22.54
CA SER A 293 11.24 9.02 -21.80
C SER A 293 11.88 7.66 -22.09
N TYR A 294 11.06 6.66 -22.41
CA TYR A 294 11.49 5.28 -22.67
C TYR A 294 10.85 4.75 -23.97
N PRO A 295 11.17 5.35 -25.14
CA PRO A 295 10.53 4.99 -26.42
C PRO A 295 10.69 3.51 -26.75
N ARG A 296 11.91 2.95 -26.61
CA ARG A 296 12.16 1.52 -26.89
C ARG A 296 11.36 0.58 -25.98
N PHE A 297 11.19 0.95 -24.70
CA PHE A 297 10.37 0.16 -23.77
C PHE A 297 8.91 0.20 -24.21
N ALA A 298 8.38 1.38 -24.51
CA ALA A 298 6.99 1.55 -24.93
C ALA A 298 6.71 0.80 -26.26
N ASP A 299 7.64 0.84 -27.22
CA ASP A 299 7.51 0.13 -28.50
C ASP A 299 7.40 -1.40 -28.32
N LEU A 300 8.11 -1.96 -27.35
CA LEU A 300 8.12 -3.40 -27.05
C LEU A 300 7.00 -3.84 -26.11
N LEU A 301 6.33 -2.87 -25.47
CA LEU A 301 5.21 -3.12 -24.57
C LEU A 301 3.94 -3.41 -25.39
N GLU A 302 3.77 -4.66 -25.78
CA GLU A 302 2.60 -5.16 -26.50
C GLU A 302 1.96 -6.32 -25.73
N PRO A 303 0.62 -6.35 -25.61
CA PRO A 303 -0.09 -7.52 -25.08
C PRO A 303 0.27 -8.78 -25.88
N ALA A 304 0.49 -9.88 -25.17
CA ALA A 304 0.81 -11.16 -25.78
C ALA A 304 -0.26 -11.54 -26.83
N ASP A 305 0.17 -12.15 -27.92
CA ASP A 305 -0.71 -12.60 -29.01
C ASP A 305 -1.59 -11.49 -29.65
N GLY A 306 -1.32 -10.21 -29.34
CA GLY A 306 -2.17 -9.09 -29.75
C GLY A 306 -3.55 -9.04 -29.07
N ASP A 307 -3.74 -9.79 -27.98
CA ASP A 307 -5.01 -9.89 -27.26
C ASP A 307 -5.11 -8.83 -26.15
N TYR A 308 -5.63 -7.66 -26.51
CA TYR A 308 -5.82 -6.54 -25.59
C TYR A 308 -6.92 -6.79 -24.54
N ASP A 309 -7.86 -7.69 -24.81
CA ASP A 309 -8.98 -7.95 -23.93
C ASP A 309 -8.58 -8.85 -22.76
N ASN A 310 -7.79 -9.89 -23.01
CA ASN A 310 -7.43 -10.86 -21.97
C ASN A 310 -6.05 -10.59 -21.35
N ASN A 311 -5.13 -9.93 -22.06
CA ASN A 311 -3.76 -9.71 -21.57
C ASN A 311 -3.54 -8.32 -20.97
N ILE A 312 -4.59 -7.52 -20.79
CA ILE A 312 -4.59 -6.30 -20.00
C ILE A 312 -5.59 -6.45 -18.85
N ILE A 313 -5.10 -6.33 -17.62
CA ILE A 313 -5.90 -6.43 -16.40
C ILE A 313 -5.77 -5.12 -15.63
N GLN A 314 -6.89 -4.56 -15.20
CA GLN A 314 -6.90 -3.40 -14.32
C GLN A 314 -7.76 -3.65 -13.09
N HIS A 315 -7.44 -2.96 -12.00
CA HIS A 315 -8.29 -2.91 -10.83
C HIS A 315 -8.14 -1.55 -10.12
N ASP A 316 -9.27 -1.00 -9.71
CA ASP A 316 -9.40 0.27 -9.00
C ASP A 316 -10.09 0.00 -7.66
N TRP A 317 -9.31 -0.09 -6.57
CA TRP A 317 -9.81 -0.56 -5.27
C TRP A 317 -10.88 0.33 -4.65
N ILE A 318 -10.86 1.62 -4.98
CA ILE A 318 -11.86 2.59 -4.51
C ILE A 318 -13.25 2.33 -5.10
N LEU A 319 -13.32 1.67 -6.26
CA LEU A 319 -14.59 1.30 -6.91
C LEU A 319 -15.05 -0.11 -6.52
N ASP A 320 -14.22 -0.89 -5.82
CA ASP A 320 -14.60 -2.22 -5.37
C ASP A 320 -15.59 -2.10 -4.18
N PRO A 321 -16.86 -2.51 -4.36
CA PRO A 321 -17.88 -2.38 -3.33
C PRO A 321 -17.61 -3.23 -2.08
N TYR A 322 -16.74 -4.24 -2.16
CA TYR A 322 -16.40 -5.15 -1.08
C TYR A 322 -15.08 -4.80 -0.37
N ALA A 323 -14.23 -3.99 -1.00
CA ALA A 323 -13.02 -3.46 -0.37
C ALA A 323 -13.29 -2.14 0.37
N GLY A 324 -13.95 -1.18 -0.29
CA GLY A 324 -14.18 0.17 0.26
C GLY A 324 -12.92 1.06 0.25
N GLY A 325 -11.93 0.74 -0.59
CA GLY A 325 -10.60 1.35 -0.65
C GLY A 325 -9.49 0.30 -0.60
N ALA A 326 -8.25 0.74 -0.82
CA ALA A 326 -7.04 -0.09 -0.73
C ALA A 326 -6.46 -0.03 0.69
#